data_AF-A0A7S3VZR8-F1
#
_entry.id   AF-A0A7S3VZR8-F1
#
_cell.length_a   1.000
_cell.length_b   1.000
_cell.length_c   1.000
_cell.angle_alpha   90.00
_cell.angle_beta   90.00
_cell.angle_gamma   90.00
#
_symmetry.space_group_name_H-M   'P 1'
#
loop_
_entity.id
_entity.type
_entity.pdbx_description
1 polymer ?
#
loop_
_entity_poly.entity_id
_entity_poly.type
_entity_poly.pdbx_seq_one_letter_code
_entity_poly.pdbx_strand_id
1 'polypeptide(L)'
;CWVPPLYVSKWIGAAFRAHGCRVVYTAGEADRAIAAHCVGRRCAGVLGKDSDFFVLPVPLYLALDSLRERGATPSVVAYPRQAVLEALGVPEGLLPLLASLVGNDFVEQASLSALHGALLPGRHASGGPLIEAVGAELRRAAGAVCWDGSGAPPLQLWEELGGGGGAVLDAVARGKVEASLAQYSLPVDDVAAAGEEADGDVEMAAIEGGGEGGGEG
;
A
#
# COMPACT_ATOMS: atom_id res chain seq x y z
N CYS A 1 9.70 -5.27 15.96
CA CYS A 1 8.33 -5.40 15.42
C CYS A 1 7.51 -6.25 16.40
N TRP A 2 6.39 -5.73 16.89
CA TRP A 2 5.44 -6.57 17.62
C TRP A 2 4.54 -7.19 16.56
N VAL A 3 4.73 -8.49 16.29
CA VAL A 3 3.81 -9.24 15.46
C VAL A 3 2.75 -9.78 16.43
N PRO A 4 1.47 -9.40 16.31
CA PRO A 4 0.45 -10.04 17.11
C PRO A 4 0.57 -11.56 16.92
N PRO A 5 0.39 -12.38 17.96
CA PRO A 5 0.42 -13.84 17.80
C PRO A 5 -0.43 -14.22 16.60
N LEU A 6 0.04 -15.12 15.72
CA LEU A 6 -0.68 -15.56 14.52
C LEU A 6 -2.14 -15.97 14.79
N TYR A 7 -2.44 -16.31 16.04
CA TYR A 7 -3.78 -16.59 16.52
C TYR A 7 -4.70 -15.36 16.53
N VAL A 8 -4.22 -14.15 16.82
CA VAL A 8 -5.06 -12.93 16.92
C VAL A 8 -5.74 -12.63 15.59
N SER A 9 -5.04 -12.73 14.45
CA SER A 9 -5.65 -12.53 13.13
C SER A 9 -6.68 -13.62 12.79
N LYS A 10 -6.46 -14.86 13.24
CA LYS A 10 -7.45 -15.94 13.12
C LYS A 10 -8.69 -15.70 13.98
N TRP A 11 -8.53 -15.29 15.23
CA TRP A 11 -9.64 -14.96 16.14
C TRP A 11 -10.45 -13.76 15.64
N ILE A 12 -9.78 -12.68 15.24
CA ILE A 12 -10.44 -11.50 14.65
C ILE A 12 -11.18 -11.91 13.38
N GLY A 13 -10.56 -12.69 12.51
CA GLY A 13 -11.20 -13.19 11.30
C GLY A 13 -12.42 -14.08 11.59
N ALA A 14 -12.35 -14.94 12.59
CA ALA A 14 -13.49 -15.76 13.02
C ALA A 14 -14.65 -14.89 13.55
N ALA A 15 -14.35 -13.86 14.35
CA ALA A 15 -15.35 -12.91 14.83
C ALA A 15 -16.04 -12.18 13.67
N PHE A 16 -15.28 -11.70 12.68
CA PHE A 16 -15.85 -11.08 11.48
C PHE A 16 -16.73 -12.05 10.68
N ARG A 17 -16.28 -13.30 10.48
CA ARG A 17 -17.09 -14.34 9.83
C ARG A 17 -18.40 -14.61 10.57
N ALA A 18 -18.36 -14.69 11.89
CA ALA A 18 -19.55 -14.88 12.73
C ALA A 18 -20.57 -13.73 12.57
N HIS A 19 -20.13 -12.54 12.20
CA HIS A 19 -20.98 -11.39 11.86
C HIS A 19 -21.31 -11.27 10.36
N GLY A 20 -21.06 -12.33 9.57
CA GLY A 20 -21.40 -12.39 8.15
C GLY A 20 -20.40 -11.67 7.23
N CYS A 21 -19.26 -11.23 7.73
CA CYS A 21 -18.22 -10.63 6.90
C CYS A 21 -17.41 -11.72 6.18
N ARG A 22 -17.12 -11.48 4.90
CA ARG A 22 -16.13 -12.28 4.16
C ARG A 22 -14.73 -11.92 4.66
N VAL A 23 -13.98 -12.91 5.13
CA VAL A 23 -12.58 -12.75 5.55
C VAL A 23 -11.68 -13.55 4.62
N VAL A 24 -10.68 -12.86 4.06
CA VAL A 24 -9.67 -13.42 3.16
C VAL A 24 -8.32 -13.29 3.85
N TYR A 25 -7.50 -14.33 3.75
CA TYR A 25 -6.12 -14.31 4.22
C TYR A 25 -5.17 -14.31 3.03
N THR A 26 -4.02 -13.66 3.19
CA THR A 26 -2.93 -13.64 2.22
C THR A 26 -1.62 -13.95 2.93
N ALA A 27 -0.72 -14.66 2.25
CA ALA A 27 0.64 -14.90 2.70
C ALA A 27 1.64 -13.86 2.15
N GLY A 28 1.22 -13.07 1.16
CA GLY A 28 2.01 -11.99 0.56
C GLY A 28 1.70 -10.63 1.17
N GLU A 29 2.15 -9.57 0.52
CA GLU A 29 1.90 -8.20 0.99
C GLU A 29 0.41 -7.87 1.01
N ALA A 30 -0.08 -7.44 2.18
CA ALA A 30 -1.49 -7.26 2.47
C ALA A 30 -2.11 -6.17 1.58
N ASP A 31 -1.44 -5.03 1.44
CA ASP A 31 -2.00 -3.89 0.71
C ASP A 31 -2.16 -4.22 -0.77
N ARG A 32 -1.17 -4.92 -1.34
CA ARG A 32 -1.23 -5.43 -2.71
C ARG A 32 -2.37 -6.43 -2.90
N ALA A 33 -2.54 -7.38 -1.98
CA ALA A 33 -3.62 -8.36 -2.04
C ALA A 33 -5.00 -7.69 -1.92
N ILE A 34 -5.14 -6.71 -1.03
CA ILE A 34 -6.37 -5.92 -0.84
C ILE A 34 -6.69 -5.13 -2.12
N ALA A 35 -5.72 -4.45 -2.71
CA ALA A 35 -5.91 -3.70 -3.95
C ALA A 35 -6.30 -4.61 -5.12
N ALA A 36 -5.59 -5.74 -5.31
CA ALA A 36 -5.92 -6.72 -6.34
C ALA A 36 -7.34 -7.28 -6.15
N HIS A 37 -7.73 -7.58 -4.90
CA HIS A 37 -9.07 -8.05 -4.57
C HIS A 37 -10.14 -6.98 -4.86
N CYS A 38 -9.87 -5.71 -4.48
CA CYS A 38 -10.76 -4.58 -4.72
C CYS A 38 -11.05 -4.39 -6.21
N VAL A 39 -9.99 -4.38 -7.04
CA VAL A 39 -10.10 -4.23 -8.50
C VAL A 39 -10.77 -5.46 -9.12
N GLY A 40 -10.28 -6.66 -8.81
CA GLY A 40 -10.77 -7.91 -9.40
C GLY A 40 -12.25 -8.19 -9.11
N ARG A 41 -12.75 -7.76 -7.95
CA ARG A 41 -14.16 -7.92 -7.56
C ARG A 41 -15.02 -6.67 -7.75
N ARG A 42 -14.46 -5.58 -8.28
CA ARG A 42 -15.16 -4.29 -8.46
C ARG A 42 -15.76 -3.77 -7.15
N CYS A 43 -15.01 -3.86 -6.07
CA CYS A 43 -15.41 -3.26 -4.79
C CYS A 43 -15.49 -1.73 -4.92
N ALA A 44 -16.29 -1.10 -4.07
CA ALA A 44 -16.47 0.35 -4.09
C ALA A 44 -15.20 1.13 -3.71
N GLY A 45 -14.34 0.54 -2.88
CA GLY A 45 -13.11 1.17 -2.39
C GLY A 45 -12.40 0.31 -1.35
N VAL A 46 -11.33 0.86 -0.78
CA VAL A 46 -10.58 0.28 0.33
C VAL A 46 -10.66 1.22 1.53
N LEU A 47 -10.98 0.67 2.69
CA LEU A 47 -10.88 1.35 3.98
C LEU A 47 -9.59 0.90 4.67
N GLY A 48 -8.68 1.82 4.93
CA GLY A 48 -7.37 1.49 5.47
C GLY A 48 -6.69 2.68 6.11
N LYS A 49 -5.46 2.47 6.60
CA LYS A 49 -4.61 3.52 7.15
C LYS A 49 -3.35 3.76 6.31
N ASP A 50 -3.04 2.83 5.41
CA ASP A 50 -1.81 2.87 4.63
C ASP A 50 -1.90 3.84 3.44
N SER A 51 -0.83 4.61 3.22
CA SER A 51 -0.69 5.49 2.07
C SER A 51 -0.38 4.74 0.78
N ASP A 52 0.05 3.48 0.85
CA ASP A 52 0.34 2.66 -0.34
C ASP A 52 -0.88 2.50 -1.25
N PHE A 53 -2.10 2.60 -0.70
CA PHE A 53 -3.35 2.61 -1.48
C PHE A 53 -3.52 3.82 -2.41
N PHE A 54 -2.76 4.91 -2.24
CA PHE A 54 -2.73 6.02 -3.20
C PHE A 54 -1.95 5.69 -4.47
N VAL A 55 -1.02 4.74 -4.37
CA VAL A 55 -0.16 4.28 -5.45
C VAL A 55 -0.79 3.09 -6.16
N LEU A 56 -1.42 2.20 -5.41
CA LEU A 56 -2.14 1.04 -5.91
C LEU A 56 -3.42 1.49 -6.68
N PRO A 57 -3.88 0.72 -7.69
CA PRO A 57 -4.99 1.11 -8.55
C PRO A 57 -6.36 0.91 -7.88
N VAL A 58 -6.54 1.44 -6.68
CA VAL A 58 -7.80 1.40 -5.93
C VAL A 58 -8.71 2.54 -6.39
N PRO A 59 -10.01 2.30 -6.67
CA PRO A 59 -10.91 3.35 -7.19
C PRO A 59 -11.22 4.45 -6.17
N LEU A 60 -11.29 4.09 -4.88
CA LEU A 60 -11.62 4.98 -3.78
C LEU A 60 -10.89 4.54 -2.52
N TYR A 61 -10.10 5.42 -1.92
CA TYR A 61 -9.50 5.18 -0.62
C TYR A 61 -10.29 5.90 0.49
N LEU A 62 -10.64 5.18 1.54
CA LEU A 62 -11.31 5.69 2.73
C LEU A 62 -10.30 5.66 3.88
N ALA A 63 -10.00 6.83 4.43
CA ALA A 63 -8.97 6.95 5.45
C ALA A 63 -9.53 6.60 6.83
N LEU A 64 -9.20 5.42 7.33
CA LEU A 64 -9.74 4.83 8.56
C LEU A 64 -9.46 5.70 9.80
N ASP A 65 -8.34 6.41 9.83
CA ASP A 65 -8.00 7.36 10.90
C ASP A 65 -8.95 8.56 10.98
N SER A 66 -9.64 8.86 9.88
CA SER A 66 -10.67 9.89 9.82
C SER A 66 -12.08 9.38 10.13
N LEU A 67 -12.25 8.08 10.41
CA LEU A 67 -13.54 7.49 10.75
C LEU A 67 -14.10 8.13 12.03
N ARG A 68 -15.28 8.73 11.91
CA ARG A 68 -16.04 9.30 13.01
C ARG A 68 -17.34 8.56 13.17
N GLU A 69 -17.48 7.87 14.30
CA GLU A 69 -18.73 7.32 14.79
C GLU A 69 -19.46 8.41 15.59
N ARG A 70 -19.97 9.44 14.91
CA ARG A 70 -20.81 10.46 15.56
C ARG A 70 -22.26 10.32 15.10
N GLY A 71 -23.13 9.93 16.02
CA GLY A 71 -24.57 9.82 15.79
C GLY A 71 -24.96 8.52 15.08
N ALA A 72 -26.01 8.57 14.25
CA ALA A 72 -26.60 7.40 13.62
C ALA A 72 -25.87 6.92 12.35
N THR A 73 -24.91 7.68 11.81
CA THR A 73 -24.23 7.32 10.57
C THR A 73 -22.73 7.58 10.68
N PRO A 74 -21.88 6.55 10.50
CA PRO A 74 -20.43 6.73 10.48
C PRO A 74 -20.02 7.59 9.29
N SER A 75 -19.01 8.43 9.48
CA SER A 75 -18.45 9.28 8.41
C SER A 75 -16.95 9.07 8.31
N VAL A 76 -16.41 9.14 7.10
CA VAL A 76 -14.99 8.92 6.81
C VAL A 76 -14.57 9.83 5.65
N VAL A 77 -13.34 10.33 5.67
CA VAL A 77 -12.77 11.07 4.54
C VAL A 77 -12.48 10.09 3.41
N ALA A 78 -12.95 10.44 2.22
CA ALA A 78 -12.80 9.65 1.01
C ALA A 78 -11.91 10.39 0.01
N TYR A 79 -11.00 9.65 -0.61
CA TYR A 79 -10.07 10.11 -1.62
C TYR A 79 -10.35 9.35 -2.92
N PRO A 80 -11.18 9.90 -3.83
CA PRO A 80 -11.38 9.34 -5.15
C PRO A 80 -10.06 9.32 -5.92
N ARG A 81 -9.76 8.21 -6.60
CA ARG A 81 -8.52 8.02 -7.35
C ARG A 81 -8.19 9.18 -8.28
N GLN A 82 -9.18 9.62 -9.04
CA GLN A 82 -9.04 10.71 -10.01
C GLN A 82 -8.72 12.05 -9.34
N ALA A 83 -9.35 12.35 -8.19
CA ALA A 83 -9.07 13.58 -7.45
C ALA A 83 -7.63 13.59 -6.89
N VAL A 84 -7.11 12.42 -6.47
CA VAL A 84 -5.72 12.28 -6.03
C VAL A 84 -4.76 12.53 -7.20
N LEU A 85 -5.03 11.93 -8.37
CA LEU A 85 -4.22 12.14 -9.57
C LEU A 85 -4.19 13.60 -9.99
N GLU A 86 -5.34 14.27 -9.98
CA GLU A 86 -5.45 15.69 -10.29
C GLU A 86 -4.70 16.57 -9.30
N ALA A 87 -4.80 16.27 -8.01
CA ALA A 87 -4.11 17.02 -6.96
C ALA A 87 -2.58 16.86 -7.03
N LEU A 88 -2.08 15.65 -7.33
CA LEU A 88 -0.65 15.40 -7.51
C LEU A 88 -0.13 15.99 -8.83
N GLY A 89 -0.97 16.03 -9.86
CA GLY A 89 -0.61 16.48 -11.21
C GLY A 89 0.38 15.57 -11.94
N VAL A 90 0.76 14.44 -11.34
CA VAL A 90 1.72 13.48 -11.88
C VAL A 90 0.96 12.38 -12.65
N PRO A 91 1.44 11.95 -13.83
CA PRO A 91 0.88 10.79 -14.54
C PRO A 91 0.74 9.56 -13.64
N GLU A 92 -0.35 8.81 -13.80
CA GLU A 92 -0.64 7.63 -12.97
C GLU A 92 0.51 6.60 -12.96
N GLY A 93 1.13 6.32 -14.10
CA GLY A 93 2.25 5.39 -14.19
C GLY A 93 3.52 5.83 -13.42
N LEU A 94 3.62 7.09 -12.98
CA LEU A 94 4.72 7.56 -12.14
C LEU A 94 4.43 7.49 -10.66
N LEU A 95 3.21 7.19 -10.21
CA LEU A 95 2.95 7.18 -8.77
C LEU A 95 3.83 6.20 -7.99
N PRO A 96 4.13 4.98 -8.49
CA PRO A 96 5.10 4.10 -7.84
C PRO A 96 6.49 4.73 -7.74
N LEU A 97 6.90 5.46 -8.77
CA LEU A 97 8.18 6.16 -8.79
C LEU A 97 8.18 7.37 -7.85
N LEU A 98 7.10 8.15 -7.82
CA LEU A 98 6.88 9.25 -6.88
C LEU A 98 6.99 8.75 -5.44
N ALA A 99 6.26 7.70 -5.07
CA ALA A 99 6.30 7.13 -3.73
C ALA A 99 7.73 6.66 -3.37
N SER A 100 8.40 6.00 -4.31
CA SER A 100 9.77 5.51 -4.09
C SER A 100 10.80 6.65 -3.95
N LEU A 101 10.64 7.76 -4.68
CA LEU A 101 11.54 8.92 -4.62
C LEU A 101 11.23 9.87 -3.46
N VAL A 102 9.99 9.91 -2.98
CA VAL A 102 9.62 10.58 -1.72
C VAL A 102 10.18 9.79 -0.53
N GLY A 103 10.21 8.47 -0.66
CA GLY A 103 10.64 7.53 0.37
C GLY A 103 9.47 6.65 0.80
N ASN A 104 9.72 5.35 0.85
CA ASN A 104 8.78 4.33 1.30
C ASN A 104 9.55 3.25 2.09
N ASP A 105 8.86 2.21 2.53
CA ASP A 105 9.45 1.15 3.35
C ASP A 105 10.56 0.35 2.63
N PHE A 106 10.67 0.46 1.31
CA PHE A 106 11.67 -0.23 0.49
C PHE A 106 12.89 0.63 0.16
N VAL A 107 12.72 1.96 0.11
CA VAL A 107 13.80 2.90 -0.22
C VAL A 107 14.14 3.75 1.00
N GLU A 108 15.24 3.40 1.65
CA GLU A 108 15.74 4.12 2.82
C GLU A 108 15.99 5.60 2.51
N GLN A 109 15.51 6.47 3.40
CA GLN A 109 15.62 7.91 3.24
C GLN A 109 17.07 8.42 3.11
N ALA A 110 18.04 7.71 3.72
CA ALA A 110 19.46 8.01 3.56
C ALA A 110 19.91 7.94 2.09
N SER A 111 19.37 6.99 1.31
CA SER A 111 19.69 6.80 -0.11
C SER A 111 19.13 7.93 -0.98
N LEU A 112 18.11 8.65 -0.49
CA LEU A 112 17.44 9.74 -1.21
C LEU A 112 17.87 11.12 -0.70
N SER A 113 18.75 11.19 0.31
CA SER A 113 19.13 12.44 0.96
C SER A 113 19.74 13.47 0.00
N ALA A 114 20.56 13.02 -0.95
CA ALA A 114 21.14 13.90 -1.98
C ALA A 114 20.07 14.49 -2.90
N LEU A 115 19.12 13.65 -3.35
CA LEU A 115 17.95 14.08 -4.13
C LEU A 115 17.09 15.08 -3.37
N HIS A 116 16.72 14.73 -2.14
CA HIS A 116 15.88 15.55 -1.28
C HIS A 116 16.56 16.90 -1.00
N GLY A 117 17.86 16.92 -0.75
CA GLY A 117 18.64 18.14 -0.53
C GLY A 117 18.78 19.02 -1.78
N ALA A 118 18.87 18.42 -2.97
CA ALA A 118 18.91 19.15 -4.23
C ALA A 118 17.54 19.78 -4.57
N LEU A 119 16.44 19.06 -4.32
CA LEU A 119 15.09 19.54 -4.59
C LEU A 119 14.60 20.58 -3.57
N LEU A 120 14.99 20.44 -2.30
CA LEU A 120 14.55 21.30 -1.20
C LEU A 120 15.74 21.82 -0.37
N PRO A 121 16.60 22.69 -0.95
CA PRO A 121 17.73 23.24 -0.24
C PRO A 121 17.28 24.08 0.97
N GLY A 122 17.82 23.79 2.16
CA GLY A 122 17.57 24.57 3.38
C GLY A 122 16.22 24.32 4.06
N ARG A 123 15.48 23.28 3.67
CA ARG A 123 14.23 22.84 4.34
C ARG A 123 14.36 21.41 4.83
N HIS A 124 13.59 21.05 5.85
CA HIS A 124 13.38 19.64 6.17
C HIS A 124 12.57 19.01 5.03
N ALA A 125 13.17 18.11 4.28
CA ALA A 125 12.53 17.41 3.18
C ALA A 125 11.59 16.32 3.72
N SER A 126 10.36 16.72 4.06
CA SER A 126 9.32 15.77 4.49
C SER A 126 7.92 16.26 4.15
N GLY A 127 6.98 15.31 4.07
CA GLY A 127 5.55 15.58 3.88
C GLY A 127 5.22 16.26 2.54
N GLY A 128 4.18 17.10 2.56
CA GLY A 128 3.62 17.75 1.37
C GLY A 128 4.63 18.46 0.47
N PRO A 129 5.52 19.33 0.99
CA PRO A 129 6.50 20.04 0.16
C PRO A 129 7.45 19.11 -0.61
N LEU A 130 7.81 17.96 -0.03
CA LEU A 130 8.64 16.97 -0.69
C LEU A 130 7.88 16.26 -1.82
N ILE A 131 6.63 15.87 -1.56
CA ILE A 131 5.76 15.25 -2.57
C ILE A 131 5.59 16.20 -3.76
N GLU A 132 5.34 17.48 -3.50
CA GLU A 132 5.21 18.50 -4.54
C GLU A 132 6.51 18.69 -5.35
N ALA A 133 7.67 18.76 -4.67
CA ALA A 133 8.95 18.95 -5.32
C ALA A 133 9.35 17.76 -6.20
N VAL A 134 9.23 16.53 -5.67
CA VAL A 134 9.49 15.29 -6.43
C VAL A 134 8.49 15.17 -7.59
N GLY A 135 7.21 15.48 -7.36
CA GLY A 135 6.18 15.46 -8.39
C GLY A 135 6.42 16.49 -9.50
N ALA A 136 6.95 17.68 -9.17
CA ALA A 136 7.35 18.68 -10.15
C ALA A 136 8.51 18.18 -11.03
N GLU A 137 9.52 17.57 -10.40
CA GLU A 137 10.68 17.03 -11.11
C GLU A 137 10.33 15.86 -12.02
N LEU A 138 9.45 14.95 -11.55
CA LEU A 138 8.93 13.86 -12.37
C LEU A 138 8.18 14.34 -13.60
N ARG A 139 7.35 15.38 -13.46
CA ARG A 139 6.64 15.99 -14.60
C ARG A 139 7.61 16.65 -15.58
N ARG A 140 8.62 17.36 -15.08
CA ARG A 140 9.66 17.96 -15.92
C ARG A 140 10.40 16.88 -16.73
N ALA A 141 10.88 15.84 -16.05
CA ALA A 141 11.61 14.74 -16.68
C ALA A 141 10.73 14.00 -17.70
N ALA A 142 9.49 13.64 -17.35
CA ALA A 142 8.57 12.95 -18.26
C ALA A 142 8.24 13.79 -19.49
N GLY A 143 8.05 15.10 -19.33
CA GLY A 143 7.86 16.03 -20.44
C GLY A 143 9.08 16.13 -21.35
N ALA A 144 10.29 16.17 -20.78
CA ALA A 144 11.54 16.23 -21.55
C ALA A 144 11.75 15.00 -22.44
N VAL A 145 11.34 13.82 -21.99
CA VAL A 145 11.46 12.57 -22.75
C VAL A 145 10.19 12.17 -23.52
N CYS A 146 9.16 13.03 -23.50
CA CYS A 146 7.86 12.77 -24.11
C CYS A 146 7.24 11.42 -23.71
N TRP A 147 7.45 11.00 -22.46
CA TRP A 147 6.93 9.73 -21.97
C TRP A 147 5.47 9.87 -21.57
N ASP A 148 4.62 8.98 -22.07
CA ASP A 148 3.16 9.07 -22.01
C ASP A 148 2.56 8.52 -20.70
N GLY A 149 3.40 8.08 -19.77
CA GLY A 149 2.94 7.48 -18.51
C GLY A 149 2.68 5.99 -18.59
N SER A 150 2.88 5.35 -19.76
CA SER A 150 2.62 3.93 -19.95
C SER A 150 3.88 3.08 -19.84
N GLY A 151 3.73 1.91 -19.21
CA GLY A 151 4.81 0.92 -19.06
C GLY A 151 5.87 1.32 -18.03
N ALA A 152 7.04 0.69 -18.14
CA ALA A 152 8.16 0.96 -17.26
C ALA A 152 8.84 2.31 -17.61
N PRO A 153 9.35 3.06 -16.62
CA PRO A 153 10.12 4.28 -16.85
C PRO A 153 11.31 4.02 -17.80
N PRO A 154 11.43 4.75 -18.93
CA PRO A 154 12.52 4.56 -19.87
C PRO A 154 13.86 5.05 -19.31
N LEU A 155 14.98 4.55 -19.85
CA LEU A 155 16.33 4.95 -19.42
C LEU A 155 16.56 6.46 -19.48
N GLN A 156 16.03 7.11 -20.51
CA GLN A 156 16.12 8.56 -20.69
C GLN A 156 15.45 9.33 -19.54
N LEU A 157 14.38 8.79 -18.95
CA LEU A 157 13.74 9.42 -17.78
C LEU A 157 14.70 9.43 -16.60
N TRP A 158 15.43 8.34 -16.39
CA TRP A 158 16.43 8.25 -15.32
C TRP A 158 17.62 9.17 -15.54
N GLU A 159 18.05 9.36 -16.79
CA GLU A 159 19.10 10.32 -17.14
C GLU A 159 18.64 11.75 -16.86
N GLU A 160 17.39 12.08 -17.21
CA GLU A 160 16.79 13.38 -16.90
C GLU A 160 16.67 13.64 -15.40
N LEU A 161 16.23 12.64 -14.62
CA LEU A 161 16.13 12.73 -13.16
C LEU A 161 17.51 12.79 -12.49
N GLY A 162 18.52 12.16 -13.07
CA GLY A 162 19.90 12.20 -12.59
C GLY A 162 20.61 13.52 -12.87
N GLY A 163 20.05 14.35 -13.77
CA GLY A 163 20.63 15.58 -14.28
C GLY A 163 21.82 15.30 -15.19
N GLY A 164 21.81 15.84 -16.42
CA GLY A 164 22.89 15.73 -17.41
C GLY A 164 24.24 16.37 -17.01
N GLY A 165 24.75 16.09 -15.81
CA GLY A 165 25.99 16.65 -15.28
C GLY A 165 26.37 16.25 -13.84
N GLY A 166 25.64 15.40 -13.12
CA GLY A 166 26.10 14.92 -11.81
C GLY A 166 25.02 14.24 -10.99
N ALA A 167 25.18 12.94 -10.75
CA ALA A 167 24.22 12.02 -10.15
C ALA A 167 23.60 12.52 -8.83
N VAL A 168 22.42 13.15 -8.92
CA VAL A 168 21.57 13.46 -7.76
C VAL A 168 20.95 12.18 -7.19
N LEU A 169 20.70 11.20 -8.05
CA LEU A 169 20.35 9.83 -7.70
C LEU A 169 21.49 8.91 -8.14
N ASP A 170 22.28 8.43 -7.18
CA ASP A 170 23.37 7.52 -7.49
C ASP A 170 22.86 6.13 -7.96
N ALA A 171 23.77 5.32 -8.50
CA ALA A 171 23.41 4.00 -9.04
C ALA A 171 22.83 3.05 -7.98
N VAL A 172 23.20 3.20 -6.71
CA VAL A 172 22.72 2.37 -5.60
C VAL A 172 21.28 2.76 -5.25
N ALA A 173 21.03 4.06 -5.10
CA ALA A 173 19.71 4.61 -4.86
C ALA A 173 18.74 4.26 -6.00
N ARG A 174 19.21 4.36 -7.25
CA ARG A 174 18.44 3.93 -8.42
C ARG A 174 18.08 2.44 -8.36
N GLY A 175 19.03 1.57 -8.06
CA GLY A 175 18.77 0.13 -7.96
C GLY A 175 17.73 -0.21 -6.87
N LYS A 176 17.76 0.50 -5.73
CA LYS A 176 16.75 0.37 -4.67
C LYS A 176 15.37 0.84 -5.13
N VAL A 177 15.30 1.98 -5.81
CA VAL A 177 14.05 2.51 -6.36
C VAL A 177 13.46 1.54 -7.39
N GLU A 178 14.25 1.05 -8.34
CA GLU A 178 13.81 0.07 -9.34
C GLU A 178 13.28 -1.22 -8.68
N ALA A 179 13.94 -1.70 -7.62
CA ALA A 179 13.46 -2.84 -6.85
C ALA A 179 12.14 -2.56 -6.12
N SER A 180 11.92 -1.33 -5.64
CA SER A 180 10.68 -0.90 -5.01
C SER A 180 9.50 -0.88 -6.00
N LEU A 181 9.72 -0.50 -7.26
CA LEU A 181 8.67 -0.46 -8.29
C LEU A 181 7.98 -1.82 -8.50
N ALA A 182 8.71 -2.92 -8.32
CA ALA A 182 8.18 -4.27 -8.46
C ALA A 182 7.08 -4.59 -7.43
N GLN A 183 7.07 -3.90 -6.28
CA GLN A 183 6.09 -4.11 -5.21
C GLN A 183 4.70 -3.63 -5.61
N TYR A 184 4.63 -2.54 -6.38
CA TYR A 184 3.37 -1.92 -6.83
C TYR A 184 2.81 -2.50 -8.13
N SER A 185 3.54 -3.39 -8.80
CA SER A 185 3.07 -4.05 -10.02
C SER A 185 2.05 -5.13 -9.67
N LEU A 186 0.75 -4.92 -9.88
CA LEU A 186 -0.25 -5.97 -9.60
C LEU A 186 -0.05 -7.20 -10.52
N PRO A 187 -0.20 -8.43 -9.99
CA PRO A 187 -0.19 -9.62 -10.85
C PRO A 187 -1.41 -9.57 -11.76
N VAL A 188 -1.19 -9.77 -13.06
CA VAL A 188 -2.24 -9.65 -14.09
C VAL A 188 -3.27 -10.78 -13.99
N ASP A 189 -2.98 -11.87 -13.25
CA ASP A 189 -3.79 -13.11 -13.27
C ASP A 189 -4.06 -13.82 -11.91
N ASP A 190 -3.71 -13.26 -10.75
CA ASP A 190 -3.86 -13.97 -9.45
C ASP A 190 -5.13 -13.62 -8.65
N VAL A 191 -6.25 -13.37 -9.32
CA VAL A 191 -7.56 -13.20 -8.62
C VAL A 191 -8.16 -14.55 -8.19
N ALA A 192 -7.61 -15.67 -8.67
CA ALA A 192 -8.17 -17.02 -8.49
C ALA A 192 -7.54 -17.86 -7.36
N ALA A 193 -6.39 -17.48 -6.79
CA ALA A 193 -5.64 -18.30 -5.84
C ALA A 193 -5.83 -17.95 -4.35
N ALA A 194 -6.81 -17.10 -4.02
CA ALA A 194 -7.23 -16.94 -2.63
C ALA A 194 -8.07 -18.16 -2.22
N GLY A 195 -7.38 -19.19 -1.73
CA GLY A 195 -7.99 -20.43 -1.26
C GLY A 195 -9.14 -20.16 -0.29
N GLU A 196 -10.34 -20.53 -0.72
CA GLU A 196 -11.44 -20.84 0.17
C GLU A 196 -11.04 -22.15 0.85
N GLU A 197 -10.36 -22.08 2.01
CA GLU A 197 -10.24 -23.29 2.83
C GLU A 197 -11.66 -23.69 3.22
N ALA A 198 -12.04 -24.85 2.69
CA ALA A 198 -13.32 -25.47 2.86
C ALA A 198 -13.70 -25.52 4.35
N ASP A 199 -14.99 -25.33 4.55
CA ASP A 199 -15.81 -25.72 5.70
C ASP A 199 -15.33 -27.06 6.27
N GLY A 200 -14.34 -27.00 7.14
CA GLY A 200 -13.84 -28.12 7.92
C GLY A 200 -14.28 -27.82 9.34
N ASP A 201 -15.35 -28.49 9.77
CA ASP A 201 -15.78 -28.56 11.16
C ASP A 201 -14.53 -28.77 12.04
N VAL A 202 -14.12 -27.71 12.73
CA VAL A 202 -13.16 -27.86 13.83
C VAL A 202 -13.98 -28.48 14.95
N GLU A 203 -13.97 -29.81 14.97
CA GLU A 203 -14.42 -30.62 16.09
C GLU A 203 -13.61 -30.16 17.33
N MET A 204 -14.21 -29.24 18.08
CA MET A 204 -13.73 -28.81 19.38
C MET A 204 -13.90 -30.00 20.32
N ALA A 205 -12.86 -30.83 20.40
CA ALA A 205 -12.69 -31.75 21.51
C ALA A 205 -12.61 -30.92 22.80
N ALA A 206 -13.76 -30.76 23.46
CA ALA A 206 -13.82 -30.35 24.84
C ALA A 206 -13.05 -31.41 25.64
N ILE A 207 -11.90 -31.02 26.19
CA ILE A 207 -11.31 -31.78 27.29
C ILE A 207 -12.25 -31.54 28.48
N GLU A 208 -13.25 -32.42 28.61
CA GLU A 208 -14.01 -32.59 29.84
C GLU A 208 -13.03 -33.04 30.92
N GLY A 209 -12.59 -32.09 31.75
CA GLY A 209 -12.09 -32.40 33.07
C GLY A 209 -13.25 -32.91 33.91
N GLY A 210 -13.51 -34.21 33.80
CA GLY A 210 -14.51 -34.91 34.59
C GLY A 210 -14.27 -34.69 36.08
N GLY A 211 -15.25 -34.09 36.75
CA GLY A 211 -15.48 -34.31 38.16
C GLY A 211 -16.36 -35.54 38.32
N GLU A 212 -15.91 -36.53 39.09
CA GLU A 212 -16.83 -37.40 39.83
C GLU A 212 -16.72 -37.05 41.31
N GLY A 213 -17.84 -36.58 41.87
CA GLY A 213 -18.11 -36.55 43.29
C GLY A 213 -19.03 -37.70 43.69
N GLY A 214 -19.01 -38.06 44.98
CA GLY A 214 -19.89 -39.01 45.65
C GLY A 214 -19.06 -40.06 46.42
N GLY A 215 -19.05 -40.18 47.74
CA GLY A 215 -20.11 -39.89 48.71
C GLY A 215 -21.09 -41.06 48.78
N GLU A 216 -20.78 -42.09 49.59
CA GLU A 216 -21.67 -42.83 50.52
C GLU A 216 -20.98 -44.10 51.06
N GLY A 217 -21.06 -44.30 52.38
CA GLY A 217 -20.47 -45.41 53.14
C GLY A 217 -20.12 -45.01 54.57
#